data_AF-A0A847SKQ8-F1
#
_entry.id   AF-A0A847SKQ8-F1
#
_cell.length_a   1.000
_cell.length_b   1.000
_cell.length_c   1.000
_cell.angle_alpha   90.00
_cell.angle_beta   90.00
_cell.angle_gamma   90.00
#
_symmetry.space_group_name_H-M   'P 1'
#
loop_
_entity.id
_entity.type
_entity.pdbx_description
1 polymer ?
#
loop_
_entity_poly.entity_id
_entity_poly.type
_entity_poly.pdbx_seq_one_letter_code
_entity_poly.pdbx_strand_id
1 'polypeptide(L)' 'MDEKPPARFPSLRKHEMRINLILALASLFMISVGLVLRSNITVGISLILLIFFSTYTIYGFVRRER' A
#
# COMPACT_ATOMS: atom_id res chain seq x y z
N MET A 1 33.39 -15.13 -15.12
CA MET A 1 32.69 -13.95 -14.56
C MET A 1 31.25 -14.35 -14.45
N ASP A 2 30.89 -14.96 -13.32
CA ASP A 2 29.53 -15.41 -13.04
C ASP A 2 28.86 -14.34 -12.18
N GLU A 3 28.18 -13.37 -12.82
CA GLU A 3 27.26 -12.46 -12.14
C GLU A 3 26.04 -13.28 -11.68
N LYS A 4 26.17 -13.87 -10.48
CA LYS A 4 25.05 -14.42 -9.74
C LYS A 4 24.04 -13.27 -9.54
N PRO A 5 22.81 -13.35 -10.08
CA PRO A 5 21.83 -12.28 -9.89
C PRO A 5 21.59 -12.13 -8.38
N PRO A 6 21.55 -10.89 -7.85
CA PRO A 6 21.37 -10.69 -6.42
C PRO A 6 20.08 -11.39 -6.01
N ALA A 7 20.18 -12.27 -5.01
CA ALA A 7 19.05 -12.97 -4.43
C ALA A 7 18.01 -11.92 -4.01
N ARG A 8 16.99 -11.75 -4.86
CA ARG A 8 15.93 -10.76 -4.73
C ARG A 8 15.09 -11.17 -3.52
N PHE A 9 15.47 -10.65 -2.35
CA PHE A 9 14.96 -11.00 -1.02
C PHE A 9 13.43 -11.19 -0.99
N PRO A 10 12.94 -12.43 -0.99
CA PRO A 10 11.49 -12.70 -0.96
C PRO A 10 10.85 -12.27 0.38
N SER A 11 11.66 -12.15 1.44
CA SER A 11 11.24 -11.71 2.78
C SER A 11 10.90 -10.23 2.87
N LEU A 12 11.69 -9.37 2.20
CA LEU A 12 11.44 -7.91 2.14
C LEU A 12 10.11 -7.63 1.44
N ARG A 13 9.84 -8.33 0.35
CA ARG A 13 8.62 -8.19 -0.47
C ARG A 13 7.34 -8.56 0.30
N LYS A 14 7.41 -9.54 1.22
CA LYS A 14 6.30 -9.90 2.12
C LYS A 14 6.01 -8.81 3.17
N HIS A 15 7.06 -8.16 3.66
CA HIS A 15 6.93 -7.05 4.61
C HIS A 15 6.36 -5.80 3.93
N GLU A 16 6.81 -5.49 2.71
CA GLU A 16 6.28 -4.40 1.89
C GLU A 16 4.76 -4.52 1.65
N MET A 17 4.26 -5.71 1.30
CA MET A 17 2.81 -5.90 1.13
C MET A 17 2.02 -5.68 2.42
N ARG A 18 2.54 -6.14 3.57
CA ARG A 18 1.90 -5.92 4.87
C ARG A 18 1.88 -4.44 5.23
N ILE A 19 2.97 -3.72 4.97
CA ILE A 19 3.07 -2.27 5.19
C ILE A 19 2.06 -1.53 4.32
N ASN A 20 1.97 -1.85 3.02
CA ASN A 20 1.00 -1.23 2.12
C ASN A 20 -0.44 -1.52 2.53
N LEU A 21 -0.74 -2.73 3.01
CA LEU A 21 -2.07 -3.08 3.53
C LEU A 21 -2.41 -2.26 4.79
N ILE A 22 -1.47 -2.12 5.72
CA ILE A 22 -1.64 -1.29 6.93
C ILE A 22 -1.85 0.18 6.53
N LEU A 23 -1.07 0.69 5.58
CA LEU A 23 -1.20 2.06 5.08
C LEU A 23 -2.51 2.30 4.35
N ALA A 24 -3.04 1.31 3.62
CA ALA A 24 -4.38 1.37 3.04
C ALA A 24 -5.45 1.47 4.12
N LEU A 25 -5.38 0.64 5.17
CA LEU A 25 -6.31 0.71 6.31
C LEU A 25 -6.21 2.04 7.06
N ALA A 26 -5.00 2.57 7.27
CA ALA A 26 -4.79 3.88 7.87
C ALA A 26 -5.36 5.01 7.00
N SER A 27 -5.23 4.90 5.68
CA SER A 27 -5.81 5.86 4.74
C SER A 27 -7.35 5.81 4.79
N LEU A 28 -7.94 4.62 4.90
CA LEU A 28 -9.38 4.45 5.09
C LEU A 28 -9.86 5.11 6.40
N PHE A 29 -9.10 4.92 7.48
CA PHE A 29 -9.37 5.57 8.76
C PHE A 29 -9.31 7.10 8.64
N MET A 30 -8.31 7.65 7.95
CA MET A 30 -8.17 9.10 7.75
C MET A 30 -9.29 9.69 6.89
N ILE A 31 -9.87 8.92 5.95
CA ILE A 31 -11.10 9.33 5.24
C ILE A 31 -12.25 9.51 6.23
N SER A 32 -12.46 8.54 7.13
CA SER A 32 -13.50 8.62 8.16
C SER A 32 -13.29 9.81 9.08
N VAL A 33 -12.05 10.06 9.53
CA VAL A 33 -11.72 11.24 10.35
C VAL A 33 -11.96 12.54 9.57
N GLY A 34 -11.54 12.61 8.31
CA GLY A 34 -11.75 13.77 7.43
C GLY A 34 -13.23 14.08 7.23
N LEU A 35 -14.08 13.04 7.10
CA LEU A 35 -15.53 13.18 7.02
C LEU A 35 -16.13 13.73 8.32
N VAL A 36 -15.71 13.21 9.48
CA VAL A 36 -16.15 13.70 10.80
C VAL A 36 -15.77 15.16 11.01
N LEU A 37 -14.54 15.53 10.63
CA LEU A 37 -14.03 16.91 10.73
C LEU A 37 -14.52 17.83 9.61
N ARG A 38 -15.30 17.31 8.64
CA ARG A 38 -15.78 18.03 7.44
C ARG A 38 -14.63 18.68 6.64
N SER A 39 -13.45 18.07 6.67
CA SER A 39 -12.28 18.55 5.94
C SER A 39 -12.18 17.87 4.58
N ASN A 40 -12.66 18.55 3.54
CA ASN A 40 -12.61 18.05 2.17
C ASN A 40 -11.18 17.78 1.67
N ILE A 41 -10.21 18.57 2.15
CA ILE A 41 -8.78 18.40 1.82
C ILE A 41 -8.26 17.09 2.40
N THR A 42 -8.55 16.83 3.68
CA THR A 42 -8.12 15.59 4.36
C THR A 42 -8.75 14.36 3.70
N VAL A 43 -10.03 14.43 3.35
CA VAL A 43 -10.71 13.34 2.63
C VAL A 43 -10.07 13.12 1.26
N GLY A 44 -9.82 14.17 0.49
CA GLY A 44 -9.21 14.07 -0.84
C GLY A 44 -7.82 13.42 -0.81
N ILE A 45 -6.93 13.91 0.08
CA ILE A 45 -5.57 13.35 0.23
C ILE A 45 -5.62 11.89 0.67
N SER A 46 -6.48 11.56 1.63
CA SER A 46 -6.60 10.19 2.15
C SER A 46 -7.15 9.24 1.08
N LEU A 47 -8.04 9.71 0.20
CA LEU A 47 -8.56 8.93 -0.92
C LEU A 47 -7.46 8.58 -1.94
N ILE A 48 -6.59 9.54 -2.27
CA ILE A 48 -5.46 9.32 -3.19
C ILE A 48 -4.49 8.29 -2.62
N LEU A 49 -4.15 8.43 -1.33
CA LEU A 49 -3.29 7.47 -0.63
C LEU A 49 -3.91 6.08 -0.59
N LEU A 50 -5.21 5.98 -0.31
CA LEU A 50 -5.93 4.72 -0.33
C LEU A 50 -5.83 4.04 -1.70
N ILE A 51 -6.10 4.77 -2.79
CA ILE A 51 -6.01 4.24 -4.15
C ILE A 51 -4.59 3.72 -4.43
N PHE A 52 -3.57 4.50 -4.07
CA PHE A 52 -2.16 4.13 -4.28
C PHE A 52 -1.80 2.84 -3.55
N PHE A 53 -2.06 2.78 -2.24
CA PHE A 53 -1.73 1.61 -1.42
C PHE A 53 -2.56 0.38 -1.78
N SER A 54 -3.84 0.55 -2.08
CA SER A 54 -4.70 -0.55 -2.57
C SER A 54 -4.20 -1.11 -3.89
N THR A 55 -3.85 -0.25 -4.86
CA THR A 55 -3.32 -0.70 -6.16
C THR A 55 -2.02 -1.48 -5.98
N TYR A 56 -1.10 -0.99 -5.16
CA TYR A 56 0.16 -1.67 -4.91
C TYR A 56 -0.02 -2.99 -4.14
N THR A 57 -1.00 -3.05 -3.24
CA THR A 57 -1.36 -4.27 -2.50
C THR A 57 -1.97 -5.31 -3.42
N ILE A 58 -2.91 -4.94 -4.29
CA ILE A 58 -3.54 -5.83 -5.27
C ILE A 58 -2.51 -6.32 -6.29
N TYR A 59 -1.68 -5.42 -6.83
CA TYR A 59 -0.61 -5.79 -7.75
C TYR A 59 0.40 -6.75 -7.10
N GLY A 60 0.75 -6.50 -5.84
CA GLY A 60 1.56 -7.41 -5.03
C GLY A 60 0.92 -8.79 -4.89
N PHE A 61 -0.38 -8.84 -4.59
CA PHE A 61 -1.14 -10.07 -4.40
C PHE A 61 -1.23 -10.88 -5.69
N VAL A 62 -1.69 -10.29 -6.79
CA VAL A 62 -1.82 -10.96 -8.11
C VAL A 62 -0.47 -11.50 -8.61
N ARG A 63 0.61 -10.74 -8.42
CA ARG A 63 1.97 -11.17 -8.81
C ARG A 63 2.57 -12.22 -7.86
N ARG A 64 1.94 -12.53 -6.73
CA ARG A 64 2.35 -13.61 -5.83
C ARG A 64 1.64 -14.92 -6.16
N GLU A 65 0.48 -14.87 -6.81
CA GLU A 65 -0.27 -16.04 -7.27
C GLU A 65 0.20 -16.57 -8.64
N ARG A 66 0.89 -15.74 -9.45
CA ARG A 66 1.64 -16.17 -10.64
C ARG A 66 3.08 -16.56 -10.29
#